data_AF-A0A524MWX9-F1
#
_entry.id   AF-A0A524MWX9-F1
#
_cell.length_a   1.000
_cell.length_b   1.000
_cell.length_c   1.000
_cell.angle_alpha   90.00
_cell.angle_beta   90.00
_cell.angle_gamma   90.00
#
_symmetry.space_group_name_H-M   'P 1'
#
loop_
_entity.id
_entity.type
_entity.pdbx_description
1 polymer ?
#
loop_
_entity_poly.entity_id
_entity_poly.type
_entity_poly.pdbx_seq_one_letter_code
_entity_poly.pdbx_strand_id
1 'polypeptide(L)'
;EQRWDVIPGGEPAHQFRNRVQRGIERIAAAHPDELVVAVVHGGVIGEVMNIATGSTGFAFTGADNASISHVVVTADRWAVRCWNDTSHLSPTFSTAAQPLI
;
A
#
# COMPACT_ATOMS: atom_id res chain seq x y z
N GLU A 1 -1.40 20.00 -6.01
CA GLU A 1 -2.02 18.83 -6.69
C GLU A 1 -1.73 17.57 -5.87
N GLN A 2 -2.62 16.58 -5.83
CA GLN A 2 -2.41 15.32 -5.09
C GLN A 2 -1.57 14.32 -5.90
N ARG A 3 -0.37 14.73 -6.30
CA ARG A 3 0.48 14.03 -7.27
C ARG A 3 1.95 14.21 -6.92
N TRP A 4 2.74 13.14 -7.08
CA TRP A 4 4.18 13.16 -6.82
C TRP A 4 5.02 13.40 -8.08
N ASP A 5 4.47 13.16 -9.26
CA ASP A 5 5.14 13.35 -10.55
C ASP A 5 5.30 14.82 -10.96
N VAL A 6 4.81 15.75 -10.13
CA VAL A 6 5.09 17.19 -10.23
C VAL A 6 6.50 17.54 -9.74
N ILE A 7 7.15 16.64 -9.00
CA ILE A 7 8.53 16.82 -8.53
C ILE A 7 9.49 16.64 -9.72
N PRO A 8 10.43 17.56 -9.97
CA PRO A 8 11.40 17.42 -11.05
C PRO A 8 12.15 16.08 -10.98
N GLY A 9 12.14 15.32 -12.08
CA GLY A 9 12.75 13.98 -12.16
C GLY A 9 11.91 12.86 -11.54
N GLY A 10 10.71 13.15 -11.05
CA GLY A 10 9.77 12.16 -10.53
C GLY A 10 9.26 11.21 -11.61
N GLU A 11 9.00 9.96 -11.23
CA GLU A 11 8.35 8.98 -12.11
C GLU A 11 6.91 9.41 -12.41
N PRO A 12 6.43 9.34 -13.66
CA PRO A 12 5.05 9.65 -14.00
C PRO A 12 4.06 8.76 -13.23
N ALA A 13 2.98 9.35 -12.70
CA ALA A 13 2.06 8.65 -11.80
C ALA A 13 1.47 7.35 -12.41
N HIS A 14 1.13 7.38 -13.70
CA HIS A 14 0.60 6.20 -14.41
C HIS A 14 1.65 5.08 -14.56
N GLN A 15 2.93 5.40 -14.71
CA GLN A 15 3.99 4.40 -14.80
C GLN A 15 4.20 3.73 -13.44
N PHE A 16 4.23 4.54 -12.37
CA PHE A 16 4.31 4.05 -11.01
C PHE A 16 3.13 3.12 -10.69
N ARG A 17 1.89 3.56 -10.93
CA ARG A 17 0.67 2.75 -10.76
C ARG A 17 0.74 1.42 -11.50
N ASN A 18 1.06 1.46 -12.80
CA ASN A 18 1.14 0.26 -13.62
C ASN A 18 2.22 -0.70 -13.12
N ARG A 19 3.35 -0.17 -12.61
CA ARG A 19 4.44 -0.99 -12.06
C ARG A 19 4.03 -1.66 -10.74
N VAL A 20 3.37 -0.94 -9.85
CA VAL A 20 2.81 -1.49 -8.60
C VAL A 20 1.78 -2.57 -8.90
N GLN A 21 0.81 -2.28 -9.78
CA GLN A 21 -0.24 -3.22 -10.16
C GLN A 21 0.34 -4.54 -10.70
N ARG A 22 1.22 -4.46 -11.71
CA ARG A 22 1.86 -5.65 -12.28
C ARG A 22 2.65 -6.46 -11.26
N GLY A 23 3.29 -5.79 -10.30
CA GLY A 23 4.04 -6.45 -9.23
C GLY A 23 3.15 -7.34 -8.36
N ILE A 24 2.01 -6.81 -7.91
CA ILE A 24 1.04 -7.56 -7.10
C ILE A 24 0.34 -8.66 -7.91
N GLU A 25 -0.07 -8.37 -9.15
CA GLU A 25 -0.69 -9.38 -10.04
C GLU A 25 0.25 -10.57 -10.29
N ARG A 26 1.56 -10.31 -10.46
CA ARG A 26 2.56 -11.36 -10.60
C ARG A 26 2.67 -12.23 -9.35
N ILE A 27 2.65 -11.62 -8.16
CA ILE A 27 2.69 -12.34 -6.89
C ILE A 27 1.44 -13.21 -6.76
N ALA A 28 0.25 -12.65 -6.98
CA ALA A 28 -1.02 -13.37 -6.87
C ALA A 28 -1.09 -14.56 -7.87
N ALA A 29 -0.61 -14.37 -9.10
CA ALA A 29 -0.58 -15.43 -10.11
C ALA A 29 0.41 -16.57 -9.76
N ALA A 30 1.52 -16.25 -9.09
CA ALA A 30 2.52 -17.24 -8.69
C ALA A 30 2.14 -18.01 -7.41
N HIS A 31 1.26 -17.43 -6.59
CA HIS A 31 0.88 -17.94 -5.27
C HIS A 31 -0.65 -17.99 -5.11
N PRO A 32 -1.36 -18.80 -5.92
CA PRO A 32 -2.81 -18.94 -5.80
C PRO A 32 -3.18 -19.57 -4.46
N ASP A 33 -4.23 -19.05 -3.82
CA ASP A 33 -4.77 -19.54 -2.53
C ASP A 33 -3.76 -19.55 -1.35
N GLU A 34 -2.63 -18.85 -1.50
CA GLU A 34 -1.59 -18.73 -0.49
C GLU A 34 -1.62 -17.34 0.19
N LEU A 35 -1.09 -17.29 1.41
CA LEU A 35 -0.83 -16.02 2.11
C LEU A 35 0.63 -15.62 1.92
N VAL A 36 0.85 -14.49 1.24
CA VAL A 36 2.19 -13.96 0.93
C VAL A 36 2.40 -12.60 1.61
N VAL A 37 3.65 -12.33 2.02
CA VAL A 37 4.06 -11.02 2.54
C VAL A 37 4.93 -10.30 1.50
N ALA A 38 4.56 -9.07 1.17
CA ALA A 38 5.38 -8.15 0.39
C ALA A 38 5.85 -6.99 1.28
N VAL A 39 7.16 -6.85 1.46
CA VAL A 39 7.75 -5.75 2.22
C VAL A 39 8.08 -4.61 1.27
N VAL A 40 7.41 -3.46 1.42
CA VAL A 40 7.50 -2.31 0.52
C VAL A 40 7.43 -0.99 1.31
N HIS A 41 7.59 0.14 0.60
CA HIS A 41 7.51 1.48 1.19
C HIS A 41 6.10 2.07 1.13
N GLY A 42 5.80 3.05 2.00
CA GLY A 42 4.47 3.65 2.13
C GLY A 42 3.86 4.17 0.83
N GLY A 43 4.66 4.69 -0.11
CA GLY A 43 4.15 5.10 -1.42
C GLY A 43 3.59 3.94 -2.26
N VAL A 44 4.19 2.75 -2.16
CA VAL A 44 3.69 1.53 -2.82
C VAL A 44 2.46 1.02 -2.09
N ILE A 45 2.46 0.98 -0.75
CA ILE A 45 1.29 0.52 0.01
C ILE A 45 0.07 1.41 -0.28
N GLY A 46 0.26 2.74 -0.31
CA GLY A 46 -0.81 3.68 -0.63
C GLY A 46 -1.39 3.46 -2.04
N GLU A 47 -0.53 3.17 -3.02
CA GLU A 47 -1.00 2.89 -4.38
C GLU A 47 -1.73 1.55 -4.51
N VAL A 48 -1.28 0.51 -3.79
CA VAL A 48 -2.01 -0.76 -3.69
C VAL A 48 -3.41 -0.54 -3.11
N MET A 49 -3.54 0.30 -2.08
CA MET A 49 -4.84 0.64 -1.50
C MET A 49 -5.72 1.43 -2.47
N ASN A 50 -5.17 2.44 -3.15
CA ASN A 50 -5.89 3.18 -4.19
C ASN A 50 -6.42 2.25 -5.30
N ILE A 51 -5.61 1.28 -5.75
CA ILE A 51 -6.06 0.27 -6.71
C ILE A 51 -7.21 -0.56 -6.13
N ALA A 52 -7.05 -1.07 -4.91
CA ALA A 52 -8.04 -1.95 -4.28
C ALA A 52 -9.37 -1.26 -3.95
N THR A 53 -9.36 0.03 -3.64
CA THR A 53 -10.58 0.78 -3.27
C THR A 53 -11.15 1.61 -4.42
N GLY A 54 -10.45 1.71 -5.56
CA GLY A 54 -10.77 2.67 -6.61
C GLY A 54 -10.54 4.13 -6.21
N SER A 55 -9.85 4.38 -5.10
CA SER A 55 -9.47 5.74 -4.67
C SER A 55 -8.31 6.28 -5.52
N THR A 56 -8.08 7.58 -5.42
CA THR A 56 -7.03 8.28 -6.19
C THR A 56 -6.32 9.31 -5.32
N GLY A 57 -5.19 9.82 -5.81
CA GLY A 57 -4.43 10.85 -5.12
C GLY A 57 -3.89 10.37 -3.78
N PHE A 58 -4.05 11.20 -2.74
CA PHE A 58 -3.42 10.99 -1.44
C PHE A 58 -4.33 10.35 -0.38
N ALA A 59 -5.38 9.62 -0.80
CA ALA A 59 -6.34 8.98 0.10
C ALA A 59 -5.69 8.01 1.11
N PHE A 60 -4.58 7.37 0.73
CA PHE A 60 -3.84 6.41 1.55
C PHE A 60 -2.36 6.80 1.76
N THR A 61 -2.08 8.10 1.94
CA THR A 61 -0.76 8.54 2.41
C THR A 61 -0.58 8.28 3.90
N GLY A 62 0.66 8.01 4.33
CA GLY A 62 0.98 7.89 5.75
C GLY A 62 0.91 6.47 6.30
N ALA A 63 1.34 5.46 5.54
CA ALA A 63 1.63 4.16 6.14
C ALA A 63 2.75 4.31 7.18
N ASP A 64 2.48 3.90 8.41
CA ASP A 64 3.41 3.91 9.52
C ASP A 64 4.50 2.85 9.32
N ASN A 65 5.66 3.10 9.92
CA ASN A 65 6.77 2.16 9.90
C ASN A 65 6.36 0.84 10.54
N ALA A 66 6.71 -0.27 9.88
CA ALA A 66 6.33 -1.63 10.26
C ALA A 66 4.82 -1.87 10.37
N SER A 67 3.96 -1.00 9.85
CA SER A 67 2.52 -1.27 9.78
C SER A 67 2.21 -2.46 8.86
N ILE A 68 1.17 -3.21 9.22
CA ILE A 68 0.65 -4.32 8.43
C ILE A 68 -0.59 -3.84 7.68
N SER A 69 -0.63 -4.14 6.39
CA SER A 69 -1.76 -3.86 5.52
C SER A 69 -2.11 -5.13 4.75
N HIS A 70 -3.40 -5.46 4.67
CA HIS A 70 -3.86 -6.73 4.13
C HIS A 70 -4.89 -6.48 3.02
N VAL A 71 -4.58 -7.00 1.83
CA VAL A 71 -5.46 -7.01 0.65
C VAL A 71 -5.65 -8.45 0.19
N VAL A 72 -6.87 -8.81 -0.16
CA VAL A 72 -7.19 -10.07 -0.85
C VAL A 72 -7.29 -9.76 -2.34
N VAL A 73 -6.49 -10.46 -3.14
CA VAL A 73 -6.43 -10.30 -4.60
C VAL A 73 -7.08 -11.51 -5.25
N THR A 74 -8.11 -11.29 -6.08
CA THR A 74 -8.71 -12.30 -6.96
C THR A 74 -8.58 -11.86 -8.41
N ALA A 75 -8.95 -12.73 -9.35
CA ALA A 75 -8.97 -12.40 -10.78
C ALA A 75 -9.89 -11.19 -11.10
N ASP A 76 -10.97 -11.03 -10.35
CA ASP A 76 -12.00 -10.03 -10.64
C ASP A 76 -11.85 -8.74 -9.82
N ARG A 77 -11.24 -8.82 -8.63
CA ARG A 77 -11.19 -7.68 -7.70
C ARG A 77 -10.06 -7.78 -6.68
N TRP A 78 -9.69 -6.62 -6.15
CA TRP A 78 -8.86 -6.50 -4.96
C TRP A 78 -9.73 -5.97 -3.82
N ALA A 79 -9.60 -6.55 -2.63
CA ALA A 79 -10.42 -6.17 -1.47
C ALA A 79 -9.52 -5.88 -0.27
N VAL A 80 -9.63 -4.68 0.28
CA VAL A 80 -8.91 -4.30 1.50
C VAL A 80 -9.55 -4.99 2.71
N ARG A 81 -8.71 -5.61 3.54
CA ARG A 81 -9.09 -6.21 4.82
C ARG A 81 -8.59 -5.41 6.01
N CYS A 82 -7.42 -4.80 5.85
CA CYS A 82 -6.76 -4.03 6.90
C CYS A 82 -5.83 -3.00 6.26
N TRP A 83 -5.73 -1.83 6.87
CA TRP A 83 -4.80 -0.77 6.48
C TRP A 83 -4.12 -0.22 7.73
N ASN A 84 -2.80 -0.06 7.63
CA ASN A 84 -1.97 0.63 8.61
C ASN A 84 -2.08 0.09 10.05
N ASP A 85 -2.13 -1.23 10.22
CA ASP A 85 -2.22 -1.84 11.55
C ASP A 85 -0.84 -1.92 12.23
N THR A 86 -0.71 -1.20 13.33
CA THR A 86 0.46 -1.15 14.20
C THR A 86 0.18 -1.72 15.59
N SER A 87 -0.93 -2.44 15.77
CA SER A 87 -1.34 -3.01 17.07
C SER A 87 -0.32 -3.98 17.68
N HIS A 88 0.53 -4.59 16.85
CA HIS A 88 1.64 -5.44 17.30
C HIS A 88 2.82 -4.64 17.88
N LEU A 89 2.94 -3.35 17.57
CA LEU A 89 3.97 -2.46 18.10
C LEU A 89 3.53 -1.83 19.42
N SER A 90 2.23 -1.55 19.57
CA SER A 90 1.67 -0.97 20.78
C SER A 90 0.19 -1.35 20.93
N PRO A 91 -0.27 -1.68 22.16
CA PRO A 91 -1.70 -1.90 22.42
C PRO A 91 -2.52 -0.59 22.36
N THR A 92 -1.86 0.57 22.34
CA THR A 92 -2.52 1.87 22.22
C THR A 92 -2.49 2.37 20.79
N PHE A 93 -3.67 2.66 20.25
CA PHE A 93 -3.80 3.37 18.98
C PHE A 93 -3.34 4.83 19.16
N SER A 94 -2.41 5.28 18.32
CA SER A 94 -1.89 6.64 18.31
C SER A 94 -1.79 7.13 16.87
N THR A 95 -2.17 8.38 16.64
CA THR A 95 -1.91 9.08 15.36
C THR A 95 -0.55 9.77 15.34
N ALA A 96 0.16 9.79 16.48
CA ALA A 96 1.51 10.32 16.60
C ALA A 96 2.54 9.17 16.53
N ALA A 97 3.60 9.39 15.74
CA ALA A 97 4.75 8.49 15.71
C ALA A 97 5.38 8.39 17.12
N GLN A 98 5.78 7.18 17.53
CA GLN A 98 6.50 7.03 18.79
C GLN A 98 7.85 7.76 18.72
N PRO A 99 8.25 8.46 19.78
CA PRO A 99 9.58 9.08 19.84
C PRO A 99 10.65 7.99 19.73
N LEU A 100 11.69 8.26 18.95
CA LEU A 100 12.90 7.45 18.96
C LEU A 100 13.53 7.61 20.35
N ILE A 101 13.63 6.51 21.08
CA ILE A 101 14.39 6.42 22.34
C ILE A 101 15.88 6.64 22.11
#